data_AF-A0A523LWP7-F1
#
_entry.id   AF-A0A523LWP7-F1
#
_cell.length_a   1.000
_cell.length_b   1.000
_cell.length_c   1.000
_cell.angle_alpha   90.00
_cell.angle_beta   90.00
_cell.angle_gamma   90.00
#
_symmetry.space_group_name_H-M   'P 1'
#
loop_
_entity.id
_entity.type
_entity.pdbx_description
1 polymer ?
#
loop_
_entity_poly.entity_id
_entity_poly.type
_entity_poly.pdbx_seq_one_letter_code
_entity_poly.pdbx_strand_id
1 'polypeptide(L)'
;MATVDPESRSTPPADQRVTNVPPEDTIPALPVPLVIGVTGHRDLVAGELPLLEERVRAFFEELHQRYPGQPLEVMSPLAEGADRLVARVALDLGLRLIAPLPMHRDEYLEDFAELASRDEFENLVAQAIDFPVPDWSWKEPRSAEVSTRDLQYAQLGVFIASHCHILLALWDGLESSQTGGTAQVIEFHQRDYMPGLSEQRAGLSLNLVNDESDLVYHITCSRIQHGHQPAGVAGGPTGVAGEVSWFTADEVNPRTTELPERYDLVFTRIAEFNADARLHLETIEREGWALSSSADSIPRGARRIEQAFKVADWLALRFQRRIDGYWRAMLGIGITAGLCFVAFADLPGQELMIYPYLGLLTAGIALFFVAQKGGWHRRHLDYRVLAESLRVQFYWTVAGVSSPTPTQYNHDSYLSKQDIELGWIRHVLRFTGRRATAPLDAPTSAGISFAIERWVGGQRDFFGRRVPEKIAAHKRNALIGKFCFWTGIVIAVILALVQYALSETWKAPMMAMMGLLPLIAGFREFYSHKKADMELIKQFSFMHRIMKEALRRLHSTESDDDRREILRALGETALDEQAEWIMRQRERHPDSQEVG
;
A
#
# COMPACT_ATOMS: atom_id res chain seq x y z
N MET A 1 -37.33 65.63 -31.50
CA MET A 1 -38.04 64.78 -30.53
C MET A 1 -37.28 63.46 -30.50
N ALA A 2 -36.64 63.00 -29.45
CA ALA A 2 -36.55 63.44 -28.07
C ALA A 2 -35.19 62.96 -27.49
N THR A 3 -34.58 63.83 -26.68
CA THR A 3 -33.71 63.60 -25.51
C THR A 3 -32.95 62.27 -25.38
N VAL A 4 -31.61 62.36 -25.50
CA VAL A 4 -30.64 61.39 -24.98
C VAL A 4 -30.33 61.76 -23.53
N ASP A 5 -30.53 60.81 -22.61
CA ASP A 5 -30.13 60.89 -21.20
C ASP A 5 -28.92 59.95 -20.97
N PRO A 6 -27.83 60.37 -20.31
CA PRO A 6 -26.61 59.59 -20.23
C PRO A 6 -26.31 59.12 -18.79
N GLU A 7 -26.78 57.96 -18.35
CA GLU A 7 -26.25 57.30 -17.14
C GLU A 7 -26.78 55.87 -16.97
N SER A 8 -25.93 54.88 -17.23
CA SER A 8 -25.80 53.66 -16.39
C SER A 8 -24.67 52.78 -16.95
N ARG A 9 -23.43 52.97 -16.48
CA ARG A 9 -22.43 51.90 -16.52
C ARG A 9 -22.86 50.85 -15.49
N SER A 10 -23.63 49.86 -15.93
CA SER A 10 -23.91 48.68 -15.13
C SER A 10 -22.62 47.88 -14.96
N THR A 11 -22.14 47.82 -13.72
CA THR A 11 -21.24 46.78 -13.21
C THR A 11 -21.76 45.40 -13.63
N PRO A 12 -20.90 44.50 -14.15
CA PRO A 12 -21.34 43.13 -14.41
C PRO A 12 -21.61 42.42 -13.08
N PRO A 13 -22.61 41.53 -13.01
CA PRO A 13 -22.99 40.84 -11.79
C PRO A 13 -21.86 39.93 -11.31
N ALA A 14 -21.63 39.93 -10.00
CA ALA A 14 -20.58 39.20 -9.28
C ALA A 14 -20.88 37.70 -9.14
N ASP A 15 -21.42 37.06 -10.18
CA ASP A 15 -21.87 35.67 -10.12
C ASP A 15 -21.34 34.89 -11.31
N GLN A 16 -20.02 34.72 -11.34
CA GLN A 16 -19.27 33.78 -12.18
C GLN A 16 -17.81 33.70 -11.68
N ARG A 17 -17.64 33.45 -10.36
CA ARG A 17 -16.38 32.84 -9.90
C ARG A 17 -16.49 31.35 -10.15
N VAL A 18 -15.78 30.91 -11.18
CA VAL A 18 -15.61 29.51 -11.55
C VAL A 18 -15.06 28.75 -10.34
N THR A 19 -15.91 28.02 -9.63
CA THR A 19 -15.51 27.03 -8.63
C THR A 19 -14.96 25.82 -9.36
N ASN A 20 -13.67 25.89 -9.70
CA ASN A 20 -12.96 24.87 -10.48
C ASN A 20 -12.35 23.75 -9.61
N VAL A 21 -12.89 23.50 -8.41
CA VAL A 21 -12.45 22.37 -7.57
C VAL A 21 -13.54 21.30 -7.62
N PRO A 22 -13.23 20.12 -8.17
CA PRO A 22 -14.21 19.06 -8.25
C PRO A 22 -14.43 18.42 -6.86
N PRO A 23 -15.65 17.92 -6.56
CA PRO A 23 -15.94 17.28 -5.26
C PRO A 23 -15.00 16.10 -4.97
N GLU A 24 -14.80 15.72 -3.70
CA GLU A 24 -13.89 14.62 -3.27
C GLU A 24 -14.13 13.30 -4.03
N ASP A 25 -15.36 13.12 -4.54
CA ASP A 25 -15.79 12.06 -5.46
C ASP A 25 -15.00 12.00 -6.80
N THR A 26 -14.15 12.97 -7.09
CA THR A 26 -13.29 13.03 -8.28
C THR A 26 -11.82 12.72 -8.01
N ILE A 27 -11.44 12.47 -6.75
CA ILE A 27 -10.08 12.01 -6.45
C ILE A 27 -9.90 10.63 -7.08
N PRO A 28 -9.03 10.49 -8.09
CA PRO A 28 -8.87 9.24 -8.78
C PRO A 28 -8.23 8.21 -7.84
N ALA A 29 -8.58 6.93 -7.98
CA ALA A 29 -7.99 5.86 -7.18
C ALA A 29 -6.47 5.73 -7.40
N LEU A 30 -5.97 6.25 -8.52
CA LEU A 30 -4.56 6.29 -8.91
C LEU A 30 -4.25 7.59 -9.66
N PRO A 31 -2.98 8.03 -9.67
CA PRO A 31 -1.87 7.54 -8.84
C PRO A 31 -2.12 7.74 -7.33
N VAL A 32 -1.60 6.83 -6.50
CA VAL A 32 -1.64 6.96 -5.03
C VAL A 32 -0.69 8.09 -4.62
N PRO A 33 -1.15 9.18 -3.99
CA PRO A 33 -0.27 10.28 -3.59
C PRO A 33 0.49 9.96 -2.31
N LEU A 34 1.66 10.60 -2.17
CA LEU A 34 2.31 10.73 -0.88
C LEU A 34 1.65 11.89 -0.15
N VAL A 35 1.03 11.60 0.99
CA VAL A 35 0.23 12.57 1.74
C VAL A 35 1.02 13.14 2.90
N ILE A 36 1.11 14.46 2.94
CA ILE A 36 1.77 15.22 3.98
C ILE A 36 0.68 15.85 4.85
N GLY A 37 0.57 15.40 6.09
CA GLY A 37 -0.29 16.01 7.10
C GLY A 37 0.42 17.20 7.71
N VAL A 38 -0.29 18.28 8.00
CA VAL A 38 0.29 19.48 8.60
C VAL A 38 -0.20 19.65 10.02
N THR A 39 0.74 19.93 10.92
CA THR A 39 0.43 20.41 12.27
C THR A 39 1.44 21.50 12.64
N GLY A 40 0.99 22.54 13.33
CA GLY A 40 1.93 23.54 13.81
C GLY A 40 1.30 24.63 14.66
N HIS A 41 2.16 25.53 15.12
CA HIS A 41 1.75 26.63 15.99
C HIS A 41 0.93 27.69 15.26
N ARG A 42 -0.09 28.21 15.96
CA ARG A 42 -0.94 29.29 15.44
C ARG A 42 -0.29 30.67 15.53
N ASP A 43 0.58 30.86 16.53
CA ASP A 43 1.22 32.13 16.89
C ASP A 43 2.70 32.17 16.49
N LEU A 44 2.98 32.01 15.19
CA LEU A 44 4.34 32.07 14.62
C LEU A 44 4.95 33.48 14.71
N VAL A 45 6.27 33.56 14.88
CA VAL A 45 7.01 34.82 14.92
C VAL A 45 7.21 35.39 13.51
N ALA A 46 6.76 36.63 13.28
CA ALA A 46 6.78 37.28 11.96
C ALA A 46 8.18 37.33 11.29
N GLY A 47 9.25 37.50 12.09
CA GLY A 47 10.63 37.52 11.59
C GLY A 47 11.15 36.16 11.08
N GLU A 48 10.51 35.06 11.48
CA GLU A 48 10.89 33.70 11.09
C GLU A 48 10.13 33.22 9.84
N LEU A 49 9.02 33.87 9.47
CA LEU A 49 8.15 33.42 8.37
C LEU A 49 8.89 33.20 7.04
N PRO A 50 9.78 34.11 6.57
CA PRO A 50 10.49 33.88 5.30
C PRO A 50 11.38 32.64 5.34
N LEU A 51 12.03 32.39 6.50
CA LEU A 51 12.87 31.21 6.70
C LEU A 51 12.02 29.94 6.73
N LEU A 52 10.88 29.95 7.44
CA LEU A 52 9.98 28.80 7.50
C LEU A 52 9.39 28.48 6.12
N GLU A 53 8.99 29.49 5.35
CA GLU A 53 8.53 29.31 3.96
C GLU A 53 9.61 28.68 3.07
N GLU A 54 10.87 29.12 3.20
CA GLU A 54 12.01 28.53 2.49
C GLU A 54 12.20 27.05 2.85
N ARG A 55 12.14 26.70 4.14
CA ARG A 55 12.29 25.31 4.61
C ARG A 55 11.16 24.40 4.14
N VAL A 56 9.92 24.88 4.19
CA VAL A 56 8.76 24.12 3.68
C VAL A 56 8.87 23.91 2.17
N ARG A 57 9.30 24.93 1.42
CA ARG A 57 9.51 24.81 -0.03
C ARG A 57 10.61 23.79 -0.35
N ALA A 58 11.75 23.88 0.34
CA ALA A 58 12.86 22.94 0.17
C ALA A 58 12.45 21.48 0.46
N PHE A 59 11.62 21.27 1.49
CA PHE A 59 11.08 19.94 1.82
C PHE A 59 10.24 19.35 0.67
N PHE A 60 9.30 20.12 0.10
CA PHE A 60 8.50 19.64 -1.03
C PHE A 60 9.33 19.41 -2.29
N GLU A 61 10.32 20.26 -2.56
CA GLU A 61 11.23 20.11 -3.69
C GLU A 61 12.14 18.86 -3.54
N GLU A 62 12.63 18.58 -2.33
CA GLU A 62 13.41 17.37 -2.02
C GLU A 62 12.58 16.11 -2.31
N LEU A 63 11.33 16.05 -1.84
CA LEU A 63 10.45 14.91 -2.10
C LEU A 63 10.15 14.74 -3.60
N HIS A 64 9.94 15.84 -4.32
CA HIS A 64 9.71 15.79 -5.77
C HIS A 64 10.94 15.29 -6.55
N GLN A 65 12.13 15.68 -6.13
CA GLN A 65 13.39 15.23 -6.74
C GLN A 65 13.70 13.77 -6.41
N ARG A 66 13.48 13.35 -5.16
CA ARG A 66 13.74 11.97 -4.70
C ARG A 66 12.75 10.97 -5.32
N TYR A 67 11.48 11.36 -5.51
CA TYR A 67 10.44 10.51 -6.09
C TYR A 67 9.80 11.12 -7.36
N PRO A 68 10.51 11.11 -8.51
CA PRO A 68 10.01 11.73 -9.73
C PRO A 68 8.67 11.15 -10.19
N GLY A 69 7.69 12.02 -10.40
CA GLY A 69 6.35 11.64 -10.87
C GLY A 69 5.47 10.96 -9.82
N GLN A 70 5.89 10.94 -8.55
CA GLN A 70 5.05 10.63 -7.40
C GLN A 70 4.24 11.88 -7.02
N PRO A 71 2.90 11.84 -7.05
CA PRO A 71 2.09 12.99 -6.68
C PRO A 71 2.18 13.24 -5.17
N LEU A 72 2.28 14.52 -4.80
CA LEU A 72 2.23 14.97 -3.42
C LEU A 72 0.86 15.60 -3.14
N GLU A 73 0.32 15.32 -1.97
CA GLU A 73 -0.96 15.85 -1.50
C GLU A 73 -0.79 16.38 -0.08
N VAL A 74 -1.22 17.61 0.17
CA VAL A 74 -1.07 18.27 1.46
C VAL A 74 -2.43 18.29 2.17
N MET A 75 -2.45 17.80 3.40
CA MET A 75 -3.61 17.79 4.27
C MET A 75 -3.39 18.80 5.39
N SER A 76 -4.06 19.94 5.32
CA SER A 76 -3.92 21.05 6.27
C SER A 76 -5.29 21.52 6.74
N PRO A 77 -5.52 21.70 8.05
CA PRO A 77 -6.81 22.16 8.56
C PRO A 77 -7.00 23.67 8.38
N LEU A 78 -6.00 24.38 7.85
CA LEU A 78 -6.03 25.81 7.53
C LEU A 78 -6.26 26.72 8.75
N ALA A 79 -5.86 26.28 9.95
CA ALA A 79 -5.78 27.13 11.11
C ALA A 79 -4.76 28.27 10.90
N GLU A 80 -4.90 29.36 11.64
CA GLU A 80 -3.94 30.47 11.58
C GLU A 80 -2.50 29.98 11.84
N GLY A 81 -1.52 30.68 11.28
CA GLY A 81 -0.10 30.37 11.48
C GLY A 81 0.43 29.28 10.52
N ALA A 82 1.01 28.23 11.09
CA ALA A 82 1.74 27.20 10.34
C ALA A 82 0.92 26.51 9.25
N ASP A 83 -0.34 26.17 9.54
CA ASP A 83 -1.19 25.39 8.65
C ASP A 83 -1.49 26.14 7.34
N ARG A 84 -1.72 27.45 7.42
CA ARG A 84 -1.89 28.33 6.25
C ARG A 84 -0.59 28.64 5.52
N LEU A 85 0.52 28.81 6.25
CA LEU A 85 1.84 28.99 5.64
C LEU A 85 2.18 27.81 4.74
N VAL A 86 2.04 26.59 5.25
CA VAL A 86 2.30 25.37 4.46
C VAL A 86 1.31 25.25 3.30
N ALA A 87 0.03 25.52 3.52
CA ALA A 87 -0.98 25.48 2.45
C ALA A 87 -0.67 26.44 1.30
N ARG A 88 -0.24 27.67 1.61
CA ARG A 88 0.17 28.66 0.59
C ARG A 88 1.37 28.17 -0.22
N VAL A 89 2.43 27.68 0.45
CA VAL A 89 3.61 27.15 -0.23
C VAL A 89 3.26 25.94 -1.11
N ALA A 90 2.36 25.06 -0.64
CA ALA A 90 1.90 23.91 -1.40
C ALA A 90 1.15 24.33 -2.68
N LEU A 91 0.24 25.31 -2.58
CA LEU A 91 -0.50 25.84 -3.73
C LEU A 91 0.42 26.55 -4.73
N ASP A 92 1.41 27.31 -4.26
CA ASP A 92 2.42 27.96 -5.11
C ASP A 92 3.23 26.94 -5.95
N LEU A 93 3.45 25.74 -5.39
CA LEU A 93 4.10 24.62 -6.06
C LEU A 93 3.14 23.77 -6.92
N GLY A 94 1.86 24.14 -6.98
CA GLY A 94 0.83 23.41 -7.72
C GLY A 94 0.45 22.06 -7.10
N LEU A 95 0.71 21.87 -5.80
CA LEU A 95 0.34 20.65 -5.08
C LEU A 95 -1.16 20.66 -4.74
N ARG A 96 -1.74 19.47 -4.64
CA ARG A 96 -3.15 19.33 -4.24
C ARG A 96 -3.31 19.58 -2.74
N LEU A 97 -4.28 20.40 -2.38
CA LEU A 97 -4.63 20.73 -1.00
C LEU A 97 -5.95 20.05 -0.59
N ILE A 98 -5.93 19.35 0.54
CA ILE A 98 -7.10 18.79 1.23
C ILE A 98 -7.24 19.50 2.57
N ALA A 99 -8.45 19.97 2.87
CA ALA A 99 -8.76 20.71 4.08
C ALA A 99 -9.76 19.94 4.97
N PRO A 100 -9.29 18.99 5.80
CA PRO A 100 -10.15 18.42 6.83
C PRO A 100 -10.43 19.51 7.88
N LEU A 101 -11.70 19.74 8.18
CA LEU A 101 -12.14 20.77 9.12
C LEU A 101 -12.64 20.12 10.42
N PRO A 102 -12.42 20.73 11.58
CA PRO A 102 -12.90 20.19 12.86
C PRO A 102 -14.44 20.16 12.94
N MET A 103 -15.09 21.03 12.17
CA MET A 103 -16.52 21.26 12.13
C MET A 103 -16.90 21.82 10.74
N HIS A 104 -18.18 22.09 10.52
CA HIS A 104 -18.62 22.69 9.26
C HIS A 104 -17.95 24.06 9.03
N ARG A 105 -17.67 24.37 7.76
CA ARG A 105 -16.96 25.59 7.33
C ARG A 105 -17.51 26.86 8.00
N ASP A 106 -18.83 27.03 8.00
CA ASP A 106 -19.48 28.22 8.56
C ASP A 106 -19.20 28.38 10.06
N GLU A 107 -19.21 27.26 10.81
CA GLU A 107 -18.94 27.25 12.26
C GLU A 107 -17.45 27.42 12.57
N TYR A 108 -16.58 26.91 11.68
CA TYR A 108 -15.13 27.04 11.83
C TYR A 108 -14.67 28.48 11.57
N LEU A 109 -15.31 29.17 10.62
CA LEU A 109 -15.04 30.59 10.32
C LEU A 109 -15.28 31.52 11.51
N GLU A 110 -16.19 31.15 12.41
CA GLU A 110 -16.50 31.94 13.62
C GLU A 110 -15.31 32.00 14.59
N ASP A 111 -14.38 31.04 14.54
CA ASP A 111 -13.18 31.02 15.39
C ASP A 111 -12.12 32.04 14.98
N PHE A 112 -12.22 32.62 13.78
CA PHE A 112 -11.28 33.65 13.31
C PHE A 112 -11.80 35.04 13.66
N ALA A 113 -11.07 35.77 14.51
CA ALA A 113 -11.50 37.10 14.97
C ALA A 113 -11.33 38.20 13.90
N GLU A 114 -10.26 38.15 13.11
CA GLU A 114 -9.90 39.19 12.15
C GLU A 114 -10.52 38.95 10.77
N LEU A 115 -11.03 40.01 10.13
CA LEU A 115 -11.57 39.93 8.76
C LEU A 115 -10.52 39.45 7.75
N ALA A 116 -9.28 39.93 7.87
CA ALA A 116 -8.18 39.51 6.99
C ALA A 116 -7.88 38.01 7.11
N SER A 117 -7.99 37.44 8.32
CA SER A 117 -7.80 36.01 8.57
C SER A 117 -8.93 35.17 7.94
N ARG A 118 -10.18 35.66 8.02
CA ARG A 118 -11.33 35.03 7.35
C ARG A 118 -11.16 35.04 5.83
N ASP A 119 -10.77 36.18 5.26
CA ASP A 119 -10.54 36.31 3.82
C ASP A 119 -9.41 35.38 3.33
N GLU A 120 -8.33 35.24 4.11
CA GLU A 120 -7.25 34.30 3.79
C GLU A 120 -7.74 32.85 3.81
N PHE A 121 -8.46 32.44 4.85
CA PHE A 121 -9.02 31.09 4.94
C PHE A 121 -9.95 30.80 3.76
N GLU A 122 -10.86 31.72 3.44
CA GLU A 122 -11.80 31.59 2.32
C GLU A 122 -11.08 31.42 0.98
N ASN A 123 -10.00 32.18 0.75
CA ASN A 123 -9.18 32.08 -0.46
C ASN A 123 -8.45 30.73 -0.56
N LEU A 124 -7.98 30.18 0.57
CA LEU A 124 -7.28 28.89 0.61
C LEU A 124 -8.25 27.72 0.47
N VAL A 125 -9.35 27.72 1.23
CA VAL A 125 -10.39 26.68 1.15
C VAL A 125 -10.99 26.61 -0.25
N ALA A 126 -11.18 27.74 -0.94
CA ALA A 126 -11.69 27.76 -2.31
C ALA A 126 -10.81 27.02 -3.33
N GLN A 127 -9.55 26.74 -2.97
CA GLN A 127 -8.58 25.99 -3.77
C GLN A 127 -8.31 24.59 -3.21
N ALA A 128 -8.99 24.22 -2.12
CA ALA A 128 -8.85 22.93 -1.44
C ALA A 128 -10.08 22.05 -1.65
N ILE A 129 -9.93 20.75 -1.45
CA ILE A 129 -11.05 19.84 -1.22
C ILE A 129 -11.32 19.83 0.28
N ASP A 130 -12.39 20.50 0.74
CA ASP A 130 -12.73 20.61 2.17
C ASP A 130 -13.85 19.66 2.60
N PHE A 131 -13.76 19.16 3.83
CA PHE A 131 -14.82 18.38 4.47
C PHE A 131 -14.73 18.44 6.00
N PRO A 132 -15.86 18.40 6.73
CA PRO A 132 -15.85 18.23 8.16
C PRO A 132 -15.42 16.81 8.53
N VAL A 133 -14.51 16.67 9.50
CA VAL A 133 -14.17 15.37 10.08
C VAL A 133 -15.41 14.82 10.78
N PRO A 134 -15.80 13.55 10.53
CA PRO A 134 -16.94 12.95 11.20
C PRO A 134 -16.73 12.95 12.71
N ASP A 135 -17.79 13.29 13.46
CA ASP A 135 -17.78 13.09 14.90
C ASP A 135 -17.71 11.59 15.18
N TRP A 136 -16.50 11.12 15.48
CA TRP A 136 -16.31 9.80 16.03
C TRP A 136 -16.88 9.86 17.43
N SER A 137 -18.07 9.29 17.62
CA SER A 137 -18.68 9.08 18.92
C SER A 137 -17.81 8.12 19.75
N TRP A 138 -16.64 8.57 20.18
CA TRP A 138 -15.90 8.00 21.29
C TRP A 138 -16.89 8.00 22.44
N LYS A 139 -17.20 6.81 22.99
CA LYS A 139 -18.20 6.66 24.04
C LYS A 139 -17.97 7.71 25.12
N GLU A 140 -18.84 8.72 25.14
CA GLU A 140 -18.94 9.90 26.02
C GLU A 140 -17.61 10.45 26.60
N PRO A 141 -17.33 11.77 26.50
CA PRO A 141 -16.20 12.36 27.20
C PRO A 141 -16.27 12.01 28.69
N ARG A 142 -15.32 11.18 29.16
CA ARG A 142 -15.34 10.63 30.54
C ARG A 142 -14.92 11.65 31.60
N SER A 143 -14.34 12.78 31.20
CA SER A 143 -14.08 13.90 32.10
C SER A 143 -14.99 15.08 31.75
N ALA A 144 -15.67 15.62 32.76
CA ALA A 144 -16.53 16.81 32.63
C ALA A 144 -15.75 18.11 32.37
N GLU A 145 -14.47 18.04 32.00
CA GLU A 145 -13.51 19.15 31.94
C GLU A 145 -13.07 19.53 30.51
N VAL A 146 -13.32 18.69 29.50
CA VAL A 146 -12.93 18.99 28.10
C VAL A 146 -14.12 19.57 27.34
N SER A 147 -13.95 20.74 26.70
CA SER A 147 -15.04 21.34 25.92
C SER A 147 -15.31 20.53 24.65
N THR A 148 -16.54 20.56 24.14
CA THR A 148 -16.91 19.88 22.88
C THR A 148 -16.06 20.37 21.71
N ARG A 149 -15.70 21.67 21.68
CA ARG A 149 -14.81 22.23 20.65
C ARG A 149 -13.39 21.68 20.73
N ASP A 150 -12.80 21.58 21.93
CA ASP A 150 -11.45 21.03 22.09
C ASP A 150 -11.39 19.56 21.63
N LEU A 151 -12.48 18.80 21.86
CA LEU A 151 -12.60 17.44 21.36
C LEU A 151 -12.62 17.40 19.83
N GLN A 152 -13.34 18.30 19.16
CA GLN A 152 -13.39 18.38 17.69
C GLN A 152 -12.01 18.71 17.09
N TYR A 153 -11.26 19.63 17.70
CA TYR A 153 -9.88 19.93 17.29
C TYR A 153 -8.95 18.73 17.49
N ALA A 154 -9.11 18.02 18.60
CA ALA A 154 -8.29 16.86 18.88
C ALA A 154 -8.65 15.66 17.97
N GLN A 155 -9.93 15.45 17.65
CA GLN A 155 -10.39 14.52 16.61
C GLN A 155 -9.80 14.86 15.24
N LEU A 156 -9.74 16.15 14.88
CA LEU A 156 -9.10 16.60 13.65
C LEU A 156 -7.60 16.27 13.62
N GLY A 157 -6.88 16.54 14.71
CA GLY A 157 -5.46 16.21 14.81
C GLY A 157 -5.19 14.71 14.66
N VAL A 158 -6.01 13.89 15.34
CA VAL A 158 -6.02 12.43 15.18
C VAL A 158 -6.31 12.02 13.74
N PHE A 159 -7.28 12.65 13.09
CA PHE A 159 -7.59 12.38 11.67
C PHE A 159 -6.37 12.66 10.79
N ILE A 160 -5.75 13.83 10.90
CA ILE A 160 -4.59 14.17 10.07
C ILE A 160 -3.44 13.17 10.30
N ALA A 161 -3.10 12.92 11.57
CA ALA A 161 -2.02 12.01 11.96
C ALA A 161 -2.24 10.57 11.46
N SER A 162 -3.47 10.06 11.47
CA SER A 162 -3.78 8.71 10.98
C SER A 162 -3.87 8.60 9.45
N HIS A 163 -3.99 9.73 8.74
CA HIS A 163 -4.22 9.76 7.29
C HIS A 163 -3.07 10.34 6.47
N CYS A 164 -1.95 10.72 7.09
CA CYS A 164 -0.73 11.13 6.42
C CYS A 164 0.33 10.02 6.37
N HIS A 165 1.27 10.17 5.45
CA HIS A 165 2.50 9.36 5.38
C HIS A 165 3.67 10.08 6.05
N ILE A 166 3.66 11.40 6.00
CA ILE A 166 4.62 12.27 6.68
C ILE A 166 3.81 13.32 7.43
N LEU A 167 4.03 13.47 8.73
CA LEU A 167 3.50 14.60 9.49
C LEU A 167 4.52 15.74 9.46
N LEU A 168 4.24 16.80 8.72
CA LEU A 168 5.02 18.03 8.71
C LEU A 168 4.65 18.86 9.94
N ALA A 169 5.60 18.97 10.87
CA ALA A 169 5.43 19.66 12.14
C ALA A 169 6.23 20.97 12.17
N LEU A 170 5.55 22.11 12.27
CA LEU A 170 6.16 23.40 12.61
C LEU A 170 5.97 23.63 14.11
N TRP A 171 6.99 23.28 14.88
CA TRP A 171 6.89 23.12 16.34
C TRP A 171 8.11 23.68 17.06
N ASP A 172 7.92 24.09 18.32
CA ASP A 172 8.96 24.69 19.18
C ASP A 172 9.72 23.64 20.02
N GLY A 173 9.35 22.36 19.92
CA GLY A 173 9.96 21.28 20.68
C GLY A 173 9.42 21.11 22.11
N LEU A 174 8.41 21.91 22.51
CA LEU A 174 7.84 21.89 23.86
C LEU A 174 6.55 21.07 23.96
N GLU A 175 6.34 20.40 25.10
CA GLU A 175 5.08 19.68 25.39
C GLU A 175 3.89 20.64 25.52
N SER A 176 2.68 20.15 25.20
CA SER A 176 1.43 20.91 25.29
C SER A 176 0.52 20.36 26.39
N SER A 177 0.05 21.24 27.27
CA SER A 177 -1.04 20.94 28.22
C SER A 177 -2.44 21.10 27.61
N GLN A 178 -2.57 21.68 26.42
CA GLN A 178 -3.84 21.87 25.73
C GLN A 178 -4.22 20.63 24.92
N THR A 179 -5.45 20.14 25.11
CA THR A 179 -6.04 19.03 24.35
C THR A 179 -6.07 19.36 22.86
N GLY A 180 -5.51 18.46 22.03
CA GLY A 180 -5.44 18.65 20.58
C GLY A 180 -4.37 19.64 20.09
N GLY A 181 -3.46 20.08 20.96
CA GLY A 181 -2.32 20.92 20.55
C GLY A 181 -1.27 20.14 19.73
N THR A 182 -0.42 20.86 19.00
CA THR A 182 0.62 20.32 18.11
C THR A 182 1.43 19.18 18.72
N ALA A 183 1.91 19.34 19.96
CA ALA A 183 2.71 18.31 20.63
C ALA A 183 1.92 17.01 20.90
N GLN A 184 0.63 17.10 21.22
CA GLN A 184 -0.22 15.91 21.40
C GLN A 184 -0.55 15.23 20.07
N VAL A 185 -0.67 15.98 18.98
CA VAL A 185 -0.84 15.41 17.63
C VAL A 185 0.41 14.64 17.21
N ILE A 186 1.59 15.20 17.48
CA ILE A 186 2.89 14.54 17.25
C ILE A 186 3.01 13.28 18.11
N GLU A 187 2.69 13.36 19.40
CA GLU A 187 2.73 12.19 20.30
C GLU A 187 1.75 11.10 19.85
N PHE A 188 0.54 11.49 19.45
CA PHE A 188 -0.45 10.56 18.91
C PHE A 188 0.07 9.88 17.63
N HIS A 189 0.66 10.63 16.71
CA HIS A 189 1.23 10.08 15.49
C HIS A 189 2.34 9.05 15.76
N GLN A 190 3.11 9.23 16.85
CA GLN A 190 4.21 8.33 17.19
C GLN A 190 3.81 7.15 18.08
N ARG A 191 2.77 7.31 18.91
CA ARG A 191 2.47 6.37 20.00
C ARG A 191 1.00 5.93 20.06
N ASP A 192 0.18 6.34 19.11
CA ASP A 192 -1.28 6.12 19.12
C ASP A 192 -1.95 6.59 20.43
N TYR A 193 -1.36 7.57 21.11
CA TYR A 193 -1.81 8.06 22.41
C TYR A 193 -2.09 9.56 22.38
N MET A 194 -3.32 9.92 22.76
CA MET A 194 -3.74 11.29 22.98
C MET A 194 -4.50 11.39 24.32
N PRO A 195 -3.99 12.15 25.29
CA PRO A 195 -4.67 12.38 26.57
C PRO A 195 -6.11 12.88 26.37
N GLY A 196 -7.08 12.23 27.03
CA GLY A 196 -8.51 12.60 26.96
C GLY A 196 -9.30 11.98 25.80
N LEU A 197 -8.64 11.40 24.78
CA LEU A 197 -9.29 10.75 23.64
C LEU A 197 -9.01 9.24 23.57
N SER A 198 -7.77 8.81 23.81
CA SER A 198 -7.40 7.38 23.81
C SER A 198 -7.43 6.80 25.23
N GLU A 199 -8.02 5.61 25.42
CA GLU A 199 -7.86 4.88 26.69
C GLU A 199 -6.39 4.48 26.88
N GLN A 200 -5.85 4.69 28.08
CA GLN A 200 -4.47 4.30 28.46
C GLN A 200 -4.18 2.79 28.29
N ARG A 201 -5.23 1.95 28.12
CA ARG A 201 -5.12 0.52 27.79
C ARG A 201 -4.85 0.25 26.31
N ALA A 202 -5.25 1.12 25.38
CA ALA A 202 -4.92 1.00 23.96
C ALA A 202 -3.42 1.25 23.71
N GLY A 203 -2.84 2.21 24.44
CA GLY A 203 -1.39 2.49 24.45
C GLY A 203 -0.53 1.48 25.21
N LEU A 204 -1.14 0.48 25.86
CA LEU A 204 -0.46 -0.70 26.41
C LEU A 204 -0.49 -1.90 25.45
N SER A 205 -1.05 -1.71 24.24
CA SER A 205 -0.52 -2.44 23.10
C SER A 205 0.88 -1.87 22.88
N LEU A 206 1.86 -2.39 23.62
CA LEU A 206 3.25 -2.30 23.21
C LEU A 206 3.26 -2.83 21.77
N ASN A 207 3.20 -1.94 20.79
CA ASN A 207 3.55 -2.23 19.42
C ASN A 207 5.03 -2.58 19.50
N LEU A 208 5.32 -3.84 19.82
CA LEU A 208 6.65 -4.46 19.78
C LEU A 208 7.22 -4.47 18.36
N VAL A 209 6.43 -3.99 17.38
CA VAL A 209 6.79 -3.83 15.98
C VAL A 209 6.67 -2.35 15.64
N ASN A 210 7.72 -1.81 15.00
CA ASN A 210 7.79 -0.42 14.56
C ASN A 210 6.58 -0.09 13.67
N ASP A 211 5.78 0.91 14.07
CA ASP A 211 4.79 1.51 13.18
C ASP A 211 5.53 2.36 12.15
N GLU A 212 5.18 2.23 10.87
CA GLU A 212 5.75 3.06 9.77
C GLU A 212 4.95 4.35 9.55
N SER A 213 3.98 4.60 10.42
CA SER A 213 3.09 5.75 10.40
C SER A 213 3.50 6.83 11.39
N ASP A 214 4.72 6.79 11.92
CA ASP A 214 5.24 7.66 12.98
C ASP A 214 6.20 8.75 12.46
N LEU A 215 6.36 8.86 11.14
CA LEU A 215 7.35 9.71 10.51
C LEU A 215 6.93 11.19 10.53
N VAL A 216 7.66 11.97 11.32
CA VAL A 216 7.49 13.42 11.43
C VAL A 216 8.65 14.14 10.74
N TYR A 217 8.35 15.10 9.87
CA TYR A 217 9.32 16.08 9.41
C TYR A 217 9.19 17.33 10.28
N HIS A 218 10.15 17.54 11.19
CA HIS A 218 10.10 18.62 12.16
C HIS A 218 10.89 19.83 11.66
N ILE A 219 10.22 20.97 11.51
CA ILE A 219 10.81 22.29 11.31
C ILE A 219 10.66 23.06 12.62
N THR A 220 11.78 23.46 13.22
CA THR A 220 11.77 24.19 14.49
C THR A 220 11.33 25.63 14.31
N CYS A 221 10.37 26.10 15.11
CA CYS A 221 9.90 27.49 15.07
C CYS A 221 9.61 28.04 16.47
N SER A 222 9.68 29.35 16.63
CA SER A 222 9.35 30.04 17.89
C SER A 222 7.87 30.40 17.97
N ARG A 223 7.37 30.51 19.21
CA ARG A 223 6.03 31.05 19.51
C ARG A 223 6.08 32.46 20.08
N ILE A 224 5.09 33.28 19.74
CA ILE A 224 4.92 34.61 20.33
C ILE A 224 4.69 34.50 21.84
N GLN A 225 3.86 33.55 22.30
CA GLN A 225 3.50 33.41 23.72
C GLN A 225 4.66 32.98 24.63
N HIS A 226 5.73 32.36 24.10
CA HIS A 226 6.85 31.80 24.87
C HIS A 226 8.20 32.52 24.68
N GLY A 227 8.21 33.73 24.10
CA GLY A 227 9.38 34.61 24.22
C GLY A 227 10.62 34.21 23.41
N HIS A 228 10.43 33.68 22.21
CA HIS A 228 11.44 33.57 21.13
C HIS A 228 12.54 32.51 21.25
N GLN A 229 12.42 31.46 22.06
CA GLN A 229 13.40 30.37 22.03
C GLN A 229 12.74 28.99 21.95
N PRO A 230 12.90 28.29 20.81
CA PRO A 230 12.59 26.87 20.72
C PRO A 230 13.45 26.08 21.71
N ALA A 231 12.93 24.97 22.23
CA ALA A 231 13.71 24.12 23.12
C ALA A 231 14.78 23.38 22.33
N GLY A 232 16.03 23.41 22.83
CA GLY A 232 17.06 22.49 22.37
C GLY A 232 16.71 21.06 22.82
N VAL A 233 16.54 20.14 21.88
CA VAL A 233 16.21 18.74 22.18
C VAL A 233 17.46 17.88 21.98
N ALA A 234 17.77 16.99 22.93
CA ALA A 234 18.92 16.10 22.82
C ALA A 234 18.81 15.22 21.56
N GLY A 235 19.83 15.25 20.70
CA GLY A 235 19.83 14.54 19.41
C GLY A 235 18.94 15.18 18.32
N GLY A 236 18.35 16.35 18.58
CA GLY A 236 17.49 17.09 17.66
C GLY A 236 17.93 18.54 17.42
N PRO A 237 16.99 19.40 16.99
CA PRO A 237 17.25 20.82 16.82
C PRO A 237 17.89 21.44 18.07
N THR A 238 18.94 22.24 17.88
CA THR A 238 19.71 22.96 18.89
C THR A 238 18.94 24.11 19.55
N GLY A 239 17.64 24.23 19.26
CA GLY A 239 16.80 25.35 19.69
C GLY A 239 16.92 26.57 18.76
N VAL A 240 17.32 26.36 17.50
CA VAL A 240 17.41 27.41 16.49
C VAL A 240 16.23 27.31 15.52
N ALA A 241 15.56 28.43 15.28
CA ALA A 241 14.46 28.50 14.32
C ALA A 241 14.93 28.12 12.90
N GLY A 242 14.14 27.32 12.20
CA GLY A 242 14.40 26.84 10.85
C GLY A 242 15.32 25.61 10.75
N GLU A 243 15.76 25.04 11.87
CA GLU A 243 16.39 23.72 11.85
C GLU A 243 15.38 22.63 11.47
N VAL A 244 15.85 21.63 10.73
CA VAL A 244 15.04 20.54 10.20
C VAL A 244 15.58 19.20 10.66
N SER A 245 14.67 18.28 10.99
CA SER A 245 15.03 16.90 11.36
C SER A 245 13.88 15.96 11.05
N TRP A 246 14.19 14.75 10.58
CA TRP A 246 13.26 13.63 10.62
C TRP A 246 13.15 13.15 12.06
N PHE A 247 11.94 12.89 12.52
CA PHE A 247 11.65 12.47 13.89
C PHE A 247 10.70 11.27 13.87
N THR A 248 11.09 10.19 14.56
CA THR A 248 10.38 8.91 14.62
C THR A 248 10.28 8.43 16.06
N ALA A 249 9.51 7.38 16.29
CA ALA A 249 9.36 6.73 17.60
C ALA A 249 10.56 5.83 17.98
N ASP A 250 11.63 5.82 17.19
CA ASP A 250 12.85 5.05 17.45
C ASP A 250 13.50 5.46 18.79
N GLU A 251 13.63 4.51 19.73
CA GLU A 251 14.20 4.79 21.06
C GLU A 251 15.70 5.10 21.04
N VAL A 252 16.43 4.63 20.02
CA VAL A 252 17.90 4.75 19.93
C VAL A 252 18.29 6.01 19.18
N ASN A 253 17.74 6.20 17.99
CA ASN A 253 18.00 7.36 17.14
C ASN A 253 16.67 8.01 16.72
N PRO A 254 15.95 8.67 17.64
CA PRO A 254 14.63 9.24 17.35
C PRO A 254 14.70 10.30 16.25
N ARG A 255 15.84 10.98 16.11
CA ARG A 255 16.00 12.10 15.17
C ARG A 255 17.19 11.91 14.24
N THR A 256 16.95 12.09 12.95
CA THR A 256 17.96 11.97 11.89
C THR A 256 17.92 13.16 10.93
N THR A 257 19.05 13.48 10.31
CA THR A 257 19.12 14.53 9.28
C THR A 257 18.60 14.03 7.94
N GLU A 258 18.88 12.76 7.62
CA GLU A 258 18.42 12.11 6.39
C GLU A 258 17.18 11.27 6.66
N LEU A 259 16.37 11.06 5.61
CA LEU A 259 15.19 10.21 5.66
C LEU A 259 15.64 8.77 5.98
N PRO A 260 15.12 8.13 7.04
CA PRO A 260 15.52 6.77 7.36
C PRO A 260 15.16 5.78 6.23
N GLU A 261 16.07 4.86 5.92
CA GLU A 261 15.97 3.94 4.77
C GLU A 261 14.66 3.14 4.73
N ARG A 262 14.11 2.79 5.90
CA ARG A 262 12.84 2.06 6.00
C ARG A 262 11.67 2.81 5.34
N TYR A 263 11.58 4.13 5.49
CA TYR A 263 10.52 4.93 4.87
C TYR A 263 10.84 5.26 3.42
N ASP A 264 12.13 5.44 3.09
CA ASP A 264 12.57 5.62 1.70
C ASP A 264 12.16 4.43 0.82
N LEU A 265 12.33 3.21 1.34
CA LEU A 265 11.88 1.99 0.70
C LEU A 265 10.37 2.01 0.45
N VAL A 266 9.57 2.37 1.47
CA VAL A 266 8.11 2.44 1.38
C VAL A 266 7.65 3.41 0.30
N PHE A 267 8.18 4.63 0.29
CA PHE A 267 7.83 5.66 -0.69
C PHE A 267 8.29 5.27 -2.10
N THR A 268 9.47 4.65 -2.21
CA THR A 268 9.95 4.08 -3.46
C THR A 268 9.00 3.00 -3.99
N ARG A 269 8.50 2.09 -3.14
CA ARG A 269 7.55 1.04 -3.57
C ARG A 269 6.22 1.63 -4.05
N ILE A 270 5.71 2.69 -3.42
CA ILE A 270 4.52 3.41 -3.90
C ILE A 270 4.78 4.04 -5.28
N ALA A 271 5.93 4.69 -5.45
CA ALA A 271 6.32 5.30 -6.72
C ALA A 271 6.47 4.24 -7.83
N GLU A 272 7.08 3.09 -7.53
CA GLU A 272 7.18 1.94 -8.44
C GLU A 272 5.80 1.43 -8.87
N PHE A 273 4.87 1.26 -7.93
CA PHE A 273 3.50 0.83 -8.22
C PHE A 273 2.77 1.82 -9.13
N ASN A 274 2.88 3.13 -8.84
CA ASN A 274 2.30 4.18 -9.67
C ASN A 274 2.91 4.21 -11.08
N ALA A 275 4.21 4.02 -11.22
CA ALA A 275 4.89 3.97 -12.51
C ALA A 275 4.44 2.76 -13.33
N ASP A 276 4.36 1.57 -12.71
CA ASP A 276 3.91 0.34 -13.36
C ASP A 276 2.44 0.43 -13.78
N ALA A 277 1.58 1.04 -12.95
CA ALA A 277 0.19 1.30 -13.28
C ALA A 277 0.06 2.24 -14.49
N ARG A 278 0.81 3.35 -14.49
CA ARG A 278 0.81 4.34 -15.57
C ARG A 278 1.25 3.75 -16.90
N LEU A 279 2.28 2.89 -16.89
CA LEU A 279 2.79 2.22 -18.08
C LEU A 279 1.74 1.32 -18.77
N HIS A 280 0.75 0.85 -18.03
CA HIS A 280 -0.20 -0.16 -18.48
C HIS A 280 -1.67 0.24 -18.40
N LEU A 281 -1.96 1.53 -18.14
CA LEU A 281 -3.30 2.05 -17.87
C LEU A 281 -4.33 1.64 -18.92
N GLU A 282 -4.07 1.88 -20.21
CA GLU A 282 -5.00 1.55 -21.31
C GLU A 282 -5.32 0.05 -21.39
N THR A 283 -4.34 -0.80 -21.11
CA THR A 283 -4.53 -2.26 -21.15
C THR A 283 -5.32 -2.74 -19.93
N ILE A 284 -5.06 -2.13 -18.77
CA ILE A 284 -5.78 -2.42 -17.52
C ILE A 284 -7.25 -2.03 -17.65
N GLU A 285 -7.57 -0.89 -18.27
CA GLU A 285 -8.96 -0.47 -18.48
C GLU A 285 -9.74 -1.46 -19.35
N ARG A 286 -9.08 -2.04 -20.37
CA ARG A 286 -9.69 -3.00 -21.30
C ARG A 286 -9.80 -4.43 -20.75
N GLU A 287 -8.76 -4.91 -20.06
CA GLU A 287 -8.59 -6.33 -19.69
C GLU A 287 -8.71 -6.58 -18.18
N GLY A 288 -8.71 -5.53 -17.36
CA GLY A 288 -8.75 -5.62 -15.90
C GLY A 288 -10.06 -6.19 -15.40
N TRP A 289 -9.97 -7.15 -14.48
CA TRP A 289 -11.12 -7.82 -13.91
C TRP A 289 -11.76 -6.99 -12.78
N ALA A 290 -13.02 -6.58 -12.95
CA ALA A 290 -13.79 -5.89 -11.92
C ALA A 290 -14.44 -6.89 -10.95
N LEU A 291 -14.59 -6.48 -9.68
CA LEU A 291 -15.25 -7.27 -8.63
C LEU A 291 -16.77 -7.25 -8.78
N SER A 292 -17.28 -6.23 -9.47
CA SER A 292 -18.68 -5.99 -9.70
C SER A 292 -19.03 -5.89 -11.17
N SER A 293 -20.33 -6.01 -11.45
CA SER A 293 -20.92 -5.77 -12.75
C SER A 293 -21.51 -4.37 -12.84
N SER A 294 -21.70 -3.86 -14.05
CA SER A 294 -22.32 -2.55 -14.29
C SER A 294 -23.78 -2.45 -13.79
N ALA A 295 -24.40 -3.59 -13.45
CA ALA A 295 -25.76 -3.67 -12.90
C ALA A 295 -25.79 -3.55 -11.36
N ASP A 296 -24.66 -3.65 -10.68
CA ASP A 296 -24.61 -3.67 -9.21
C ASP A 296 -24.64 -2.25 -8.62
N SER A 297 -25.51 -2.01 -7.64
CA SER A 297 -25.59 -0.74 -6.92
C SER A 297 -24.53 -0.68 -5.81
N ILE A 298 -23.37 -0.09 -6.10
CA ILE A 298 -22.21 -0.08 -5.19
C ILE A 298 -21.96 1.31 -4.62
N PRO A 299 -21.67 1.42 -3.30
CA PRO A 299 -21.29 2.67 -2.67
C PRO A 299 -20.11 3.35 -3.38
N ARG A 300 -20.10 4.70 -3.41
CA ARG A 300 -19.08 5.48 -4.12
C ARG A 300 -17.66 5.15 -3.65
N GLY A 301 -17.45 5.05 -2.33
CA GLY A 301 -16.15 4.67 -1.76
C GLY A 301 -15.64 3.30 -2.22
N ALA A 302 -16.54 2.33 -2.44
CA ALA A 302 -16.17 1.00 -2.93
C ALA A 302 -15.72 1.01 -4.40
N ARG A 303 -16.16 1.96 -5.23
CA ARG A 303 -15.66 2.08 -6.63
C ARG A 303 -14.19 2.44 -6.69
N ARG A 304 -13.71 3.29 -5.77
CA ARG A 304 -12.29 3.67 -5.67
C ARG A 304 -11.42 2.46 -5.34
N ILE A 305 -11.86 1.66 -4.36
CA ILE A 305 -11.19 0.42 -3.97
C ILE A 305 -11.18 -0.58 -5.13
N GLU A 306 -12.28 -0.70 -5.87
CA GLU A 306 -12.35 -1.57 -7.05
C GLU A 306 -11.37 -1.14 -8.15
N GLN A 307 -11.25 0.16 -8.44
CA GLN A 307 -10.29 0.66 -9.44
C GLN A 307 -8.85 0.31 -9.05
N ALA A 308 -8.47 0.51 -7.78
CA ALA A 308 -7.16 0.12 -7.29
C ALA A 308 -6.96 -1.40 -7.36
N PHE A 309 -7.99 -2.18 -7.03
CA PHE A 309 -7.98 -3.65 -7.12
C PHE A 309 -7.71 -4.11 -8.56
N LYS A 310 -8.41 -3.55 -9.56
CA LYS A 310 -8.26 -3.90 -10.98
C LYS A 310 -6.82 -3.75 -11.44
N VAL A 311 -6.15 -2.68 -10.99
CA VAL A 311 -4.77 -2.38 -11.34
C VAL A 311 -3.81 -3.35 -10.64
N ALA A 312 -3.96 -3.54 -9.33
CA ALA A 312 -3.12 -4.44 -8.55
C ALA A 312 -3.22 -5.90 -9.05
N ASP A 313 -4.43 -6.40 -9.30
CA ASP A 313 -4.66 -7.77 -9.78
C ASP A 313 -4.05 -7.99 -11.18
N TRP A 314 -4.27 -7.06 -12.11
CA TRP A 314 -3.71 -7.17 -13.45
C TRP A 314 -2.17 -7.14 -13.44
N LEU A 315 -1.57 -6.24 -12.66
CA LEU A 315 -0.11 -6.18 -12.49
C LEU A 315 0.42 -7.46 -11.86
N ALA A 316 -0.24 -7.98 -10.82
CA ALA A 316 0.13 -9.24 -10.18
C ALA A 316 0.15 -10.41 -11.18
N LEU A 317 -0.88 -10.54 -12.01
CA LEU A 317 -0.97 -11.58 -13.05
C LEU A 317 0.07 -11.40 -14.15
N ARG A 318 0.38 -10.16 -14.53
CA ARG A 318 1.43 -9.87 -15.52
C ARG A 318 2.80 -10.33 -15.04
N PHE A 319 3.19 -9.96 -13.82
CA PHE A 319 4.48 -10.38 -13.26
C PHE A 319 4.50 -11.89 -12.99
N GLN A 320 3.36 -12.50 -12.62
CA GLN A 320 3.25 -13.97 -12.55
C GLN A 320 3.61 -14.63 -13.88
N ARG A 321 3.06 -14.13 -15.01
CA ARG A 321 3.37 -14.66 -16.35
C ARG A 321 4.84 -14.48 -16.71
N ARG A 322 5.48 -13.39 -16.30
CA ARG A 322 6.92 -13.17 -16.49
C ARG A 322 7.77 -14.14 -15.69
N ILE A 323 7.42 -14.39 -14.42
CA ILE A 323 8.10 -15.40 -13.59
C ILE A 323 7.92 -16.81 -14.18
N ASP A 324 6.71 -17.18 -14.57
CA ASP A 324 6.45 -18.46 -15.22
C ASP A 324 7.16 -18.58 -16.58
N GLY A 325 7.35 -17.46 -17.30
CA GLY A 325 8.17 -17.38 -18.51
C GLY A 325 9.66 -17.58 -18.22
N TYR A 326 10.19 -16.86 -17.23
CA TYR A 326 11.57 -16.95 -16.75
C TYR A 326 11.93 -18.40 -16.40
N TRP A 327 11.12 -19.07 -15.58
CA TRP A 327 11.42 -20.43 -15.18
C TRP A 327 11.33 -21.44 -16.33
N ARG A 328 10.40 -21.25 -17.27
CA ARG A 328 10.33 -22.08 -18.48
C ARG A 328 11.54 -21.86 -19.38
N ALA A 329 12.01 -20.62 -19.51
CA ALA A 329 13.21 -20.31 -20.27
C ALA A 329 14.46 -20.88 -19.60
N MET A 330 14.60 -20.76 -18.27
CA MET A 330 15.68 -21.38 -17.50
C MET A 330 15.71 -22.90 -17.65
N LEU A 331 14.55 -23.55 -17.56
CA LEU A 331 14.42 -24.99 -17.82
C LEU A 331 14.84 -25.34 -19.25
N GLY A 332 14.39 -24.58 -20.24
CA GLY A 332 14.76 -24.76 -21.63
C GLY A 332 16.28 -24.64 -21.84
N ILE A 333 16.88 -23.56 -21.35
CA ILE A 333 18.32 -23.29 -21.41
C ILE A 333 19.10 -24.42 -20.72
N GLY A 334 18.69 -24.85 -19.52
CA GLY A 334 19.38 -25.92 -18.79
C GLY A 334 19.33 -27.27 -19.53
N ILE A 335 18.19 -27.65 -20.09
CA ILE A 335 18.05 -28.88 -20.87
C ILE A 335 18.90 -28.82 -22.15
N THR A 336 18.82 -27.71 -22.90
CA THR A 336 19.59 -27.56 -24.14
C THR A 336 21.09 -27.49 -23.87
N ALA A 337 21.51 -26.81 -22.80
CA ALA A 337 22.92 -26.77 -22.38
C ALA A 337 23.41 -28.16 -21.99
N GLY A 338 22.62 -28.93 -21.24
CA GLY A 338 22.92 -30.33 -20.93
C GLY A 338 23.07 -31.19 -22.19
N LEU A 339 22.20 -31.01 -23.19
CA LEU A 339 22.31 -31.70 -24.47
C LEU A 339 23.57 -31.31 -25.24
N CYS A 340 23.90 -30.01 -25.30
CA CYS A 340 25.14 -29.53 -25.94
C CYS A 340 26.39 -30.08 -25.24
N PHE A 341 26.39 -30.17 -23.90
CA PHE A 341 27.48 -30.74 -23.13
C PHE A 341 27.69 -32.22 -23.45
N VAL A 342 26.60 -33.01 -23.48
CA VAL A 342 26.66 -34.42 -23.84
C VAL A 342 27.13 -34.61 -25.28
N ALA A 343 26.64 -33.78 -26.22
CA ALA A 343 27.09 -33.80 -27.60
C ALA A 343 28.58 -33.47 -27.74
N PHE A 344 29.08 -32.49 -26.98
CA PHE A 344 30.50 -32.13 -26.95
C PHE A 344 31.37 -33.26 -26.36
N ALA A 345 30.90 -33.94 -25.31
CA ALA A 345 31.67 -34.97 -24.61
C ALA A 345 31.73 -36.30 -25.36
N ASP A 346 30.62 -36.74 -25.97
CA ASP A 346 30.47 -38.12 -26.43
C ASP A 346 30.32 -38.26 -27.97
N LEU A 347 30.01 -37.19 -28.72
CA LEU A 347 29.84 -37.27 -30.17
C LEU A 347 31.12 -36.85 -30.93
N PRO A 348 31.76 -37.78 -31.66
CA PRO A 348 32.97 -37.46 -32.41
C PRO A 348 32.70 -36.42 -33.51
N GLY A 349 33.57 -35.42 -33.64
CA GLY A 349 33.47 -34.35 -34.63
C GLY A 349 32.55 -33.18 -34.24
N GLN A 350 32.00 -33.15 -33.02
CA GLN A 350 31.13 -32.07 -32.54
C GLN A 350 31.81 -31.12 -31.54
N GLU A 351 33.13 -30.92 -31.65
CA GLU A 351 33.91 -30.02 -30.78
C GLU A 351 33.37 -28.58 -30.76
N LEU A 352 32.71 -28.15 -31.84
CA LEU A 352 32.05 -26.85 -31.95
C LEU A 352 30.84 -26.68 -31.00
N MET A 353 30.32 -27.75 -30.38
CA MET A 353 29.19 -27.69 -29.44
C MET A 353 29.52 -26.95 -28.13
N ILE A 354 30.80 -26.68 -27.86
CA ILE A 354 31.21 -25.83 -26.75
C ILE A 354 30.74 -24.37 -26.91
N TYR A 355 30.66 -23.85 -28.15
CA TYR A 355 30.20 -22.49 -28.42
C TYR A 355 28.70 -22.27 -28.12
N PRO A 356 27.75 -23.09 -28.62
CA PRO A 356 26.35 -22.96 -28.23
C PRO A 356 26.14 -23.27 -26.75
N TYR A 357 26.91 -24.18 -26.15
CA TYR A 357 26.88 -24.40 -24.69
C TYR A 357 27.24 -23.11 -23.92
N LEU A 358 28.35 -22.45 -24.28
CA LEU A 358 28.76 -21.18 -23.67
C LEU A 358 27.74 -20.06 -23.95
N GLY A 359 27.16 -20.03 -25.15
CA GLY A 359 26.07 -19.11 -25.51
C GLY A 359 24.82 -19.30 -24.66
N LEU A 360 24.44 -20.54 -24.34
CA LEU A 360 23.30 -20.84 -23.47
C LEU A 360 23.58 -20.48 -22.01
N LEU A 361 24.79 -20.73 -21.51
CA LEU A 361 25.18 -20.30 -20.16
C LEU A 361 25.14 -18.78 -20.02
N THR A 362 25.71 -18.05 -20.98
CA THR A 362 25.70 -16.58 -20.99
C THR A 362 24.29 -16.03 -21.14
N ALA A 363 23.44 -16.63 -21.99
CA ALA A 363 22.02 -16.28 -22.07
C ALA A 363 21.27 -16.54 -20.76
N GLY A 364 21.61 -17.62 -20.05
CA GLY A 364 21.07 -17.92 -18.73
C GLY A 364 21.44 -16.84 -17.70
N ILE A 365 22.73 -16.49 -17.62
CA ILE A 365 23.22 -15.43 -16.72
C ILE A 365 22.57 -14.08 -17.07
N ALA A 366 22.48 -13.73 -18.35
CA ALA A 366 21.83 -12.50 -18.79
C ALA A 366 20.33 -12.48 -18.40
N LEU A 367 19.63 -13.60 -18.57
CA LEU A 367 18.23 -13.72 -18.18
C LEU A 367 18.04 -13.60 -16.66
N PHE A 368 18.96 -14.14 -15.87
CA PHE A 368 18.98 -13.99 -14.41
C PHE A 368 19.10 -12.50 -14.02
N PHE A 369 20.07 -11.77 -14.58
CA PHE A 369 20.24 -10.35 -14.28
C PHE A 369 19.04 -9.50 -14.73
N VAL A 370 18.42 -9.83 -15.88
CA VAL A 370 17.21 -9.15 -16.34
C VAL A 370 16.03 -9.41 -15.38
N ALA A 371 15.87 -10.64 -14.90
CA ALA A 371 14.82 -10.98 -13.94
C ALA A 371 15.03 -10.32 -12.58
N GLN A 372 16.28 -10.26 -12.10
CA GLN A 372 16.66 -9.62 -10.84
C GLN A 372 16.46 -8.10 -10.90
N LYS A 373 17.02 -7.43 -11.93
CA LYS A 373 16.83 -5.99 -12.14
C LYS A 373 15.36 -5.60 -12.32
N GLY A 374 14.56 -6.50 -12.89
CA GLY A 374 13.12 -6.30 -13.04
C GLY A 374 12.30 -6.53 -11.77
N GLY A 375 12.89 -7.12 -10.72
CA GLY A 375 12.20 -7.41 -9.45
C GLY A 375 10.93 -8.26 -9.63
N TRP A 376 10.84 -9.10 -10.66
CA TRP A 376 9.56 -9.69 -11.09
C TRP A 376 8.89 -10.52 -9.99
N HIS A 377 9.68 -11.27 -9.22
CA HIS A 377 9.20 -12.09 -8.12
C HIS A 377 8.57 -11.25 -7.01
N ARG A 378 9.32 -10.28 -6.49
CA ARG A 378 8.85 -9.34 -5.46
C ARG A 378 7.59 -8.60 -5.91
N ARG A 379 7.61 -7.99 -7.10
CA ARG A 379 6.44 -7.26 -7.66
C ARG A 379 5.21 -8.15 -7.78
N HIS A 380 5.36 -9.41 -8.20
CA HIS A 380 4.22 -10.34 -8.23
C HIS A 380 3.64 -10.58 -6.83
N LEU A 381 4.50 -10.85 -5.84
CA LEU A 381 4.06 -11.12 -4.47
C LEU A 381 3.37 -9.90 -3.87
N ASP A 382 4.00 -8.73 -3.94
CA ASP A 382 3.49 -7.53 -3.29
C ASP A 382 2.16 -7.08 -3.95
N TYR A 383 2.07 -7.09 -5.29
CA TYR A 383 0.82 -6.71 -5.98
C TYR A 383 -0.29 -7.72 -5.77
N ARG A 384 0.04 -9.01 -5.61
CA ARG A 384 -0.97 -10.03 -5.27
C ARG A 384 -1.52 -9.81 -3.86
N VAL A 385 -0.65 -9.50 -2.89
CA VAL A 385 -1.10 -9.19 -1.52
C VAL A 385 -1.95 -7.93 -1.52
N LEU A 386 -1.52 -6.87 -2.21
CA LEU A 386 -2.31 -5.64 -2.35
C LEU A 386 -3.69 -5.90 -2.98
N ALA A 387 -3.75 -6.67 -4.07
CA ALA A 387 -5.01 -7.02 -4.72
C ALA A 387 -5.94 -7.80 -3.77
N GLU A 388 -5.43 -8.80 -3.06
CA GLU A 388 -6.25 -9.59 -2.13
C GLU A 388 -6.73 -8.77 -0.93
N SER A 389 -5.90 -7.85 -0.43
CA SER A 389 -6.27 -6.91 0.63
C SER A 389 -7.34 -5.92 0.19
N LEU A 390 -7.17 -5.29 -0.99
CA LEU A 390 -8.18 -4.41 -1.59
C LEU A 390 -9.50 -5.13 -1.85
N ARG A 391 -9.43 -6.40 -2.24
CA ARG A 391 -10.62 -7.24 -2.44
C ARG A 391 -11.40 -7.44 -1.14
N VAL A 392 -10.73 -7.77 -0.03
CA VAL A 392 -11.37 -7.89 1.29
C VAL A 392 -11.96 -6.55 1.72
N GLN A 393 -11.18 -5.47 1.57
CA GLN A 393 -11.61 -4.12 1.92
C GLN A 393 -12.85 -3.68 1.13
N PHE A 394 -12.90 -3.97 -0.17
CA PHE A 394 -14.07 -3.70 -1.02
C PHE A 394 -15.32 -4.37 -0.46
N TYR A 395 -15.28 -5.67 -0.16
CA TYR A 395 -16.44 -6.39 0.35
C TYR A 395 -16.83 -5.96 1.77
N TRP A 396 -15.86 -5.59 2.62
CA TRP A 396 -16.15 -4.98 3.92
C TRP A 396 -16.86 -3.64 3.77
N THR A 397 -16.41 -2.77 2.87
CA THR A 397 -17.06 -1.49 2.58
C THR A 397 -18.48 -1.69 2.05
N VAL A 398 -18.69 -2.64 1.13
CA VAL A 398 -20.02 -2.94 0.57
C VAL A 398 -20.96 -3.55 1.61
N ALA A 399 -20.46 -4.41 2.50
CA ALA A 399 -21.26 -5.04 3.55
C ALA A 399 -21.49 -4.12 4.78
N GLY A 400 -20.84 -2.96 4.83
CA GLY A 400 -20.91 -2.04 5.96
C GLY A 400 -20.21 -2.56 7.22
N VAL A 401 -19.13 -3.32 7.06
CA VAL A 401 -18.33 -3.86 8.19
C VAL A 401 -17.46 -2.73 8.76
N SER A 402 -17.87 -2.17 9.90
CA SER A 402 -17.10 -1.14 10.62
C SER A 402 -16.00 -1.74 11.51
N SER A 403 -14.92 -0.97 11.71
CA SER A 403 -13.89 -1.25 12.74
C SER A 403 -14.42 -1.02 14.14
N PRO A 404 -13.99 -1.81 15.14
CA PRO A 404 -14.28 -1.54 16.54
C PRO A 404 -13.64 -0.23 17.05
N THR A 405 -12.55 0.24 16.43
CA THR A 405 -11.88 1.49 16.80
C THR A 405 -12.03 2.53 15.67
N PRO A 406 -12.52 3.75 15.94
CA PRO A 406 -12.70 4.79 14.92
C PRO A 406 -11.42 5.19 14.16
N THR A 407 -10.26 5.11 14.82
CA THR A 407 -8.93 5.53 14.32
C THR A 407 -8.15 4.47 13.58
N GLN A 408 -8.43 3.19 13.84
CA GLN A 408 -7.73 2.09 13.19
C GLN A 408 -8.57 1.56 12.05
N TYR A 409 -7.98 1.51 10.86
CA TYR A 409 -8.58 0.77 9.77
C TYR A 409 -8.63 -0.73 10.14
N ASN A 410 -9.65 -1.45 9.65
CA ASN A 410 -9.76 -2.91 9.81
C ASN A 410 -8.53 -3.67 9.28
N HIS A 411 -7.58 -3.03 8.59
CA HIS A 411 -6.36 -3.65 8.07
C HIS A 411 -5.09 -3.27 8.86
N ASP A 412 -5.14 -2.27 9.74
CA ASP A 412 -3.95 -1.73 10.43
C ASP A 412 -3.38 -2.69 11.47
N SER A 413 -4.24 -3.37 12.24
CA SER A 413 -3.81 -4.31 13.29
C SER A 413 -3.17 -5.60 12.75
N TYR A 414 -3.38 -5.91 11.47
CA TYR A 414 -3.07 -7.22 10.88
C TYR A 414 -1.71 -7.22 10.19
N LEU A 415 -1.45 -6.19 9.38
CA LEU A 415 -0.19 -6.05 8.66
C LEU A 415 0.95 -5.52 9.54
N SER A 416 0.67 -5.03 10.75
CA SER A 416 1.68 -4.52 11.69
C SER A 416 2.55 -5.61 12.32
N LYS A 417 2.10 -6.88 12.32
CA LYS A 417 2.78 -7.95 13.07
C LYS A 417 3.98 -8.58 12.36
N GLN A 418 4.20 -8.34 11.06
CA GLN A 418 4.89 -9.34 10.22
C GLN A 418 5.97 -8.86 9.23
N ASP A 419 6.03 -7.61 8.76
CA ASP A 419 7.19 -7.12 7.96
C ASP A 419 7.15 -5.60 7.72
N ILE A 420 8.32 -4.94 7.69
CA ILE A 420 8.49 -3.53 7.31
C ILE A 420 8.23 -3.36 5.80
N GLU A 421 8.57 -4.35 4.99
CA GLU A 421 8.39 -4.30 3.54
C GLU A 421 6.92 -4.31 3.08
N LEU A 422 5.97 -4.49 4.02
CA LEU A 422 4.53 -4.49 3.74
C LEU A 422 3.86 -3.15 4.05
N GLY A 423 4.52 -2.18 4.67
CA GLY A 423 3.84 -0.95 5.07
C GLY A 423 3.43 -0.06 3.90
N TRP A 424 4.11 -0.14 2.76
CA TRP A 424 3.63 0.52 1.54
C TRP A 424 2.24 0.01 1.10
N ILE A 425 1.94 -1.28 1.29
CA ILE A 425 0.61 -1.85 1.01
C ILE A 425 -0.41 -1.24 1.97
N ARG A 426 -0.08 -1.11 3.27
CA ARG A 426 -0.94 -0.44 4.26
C ARG A 426 -1.28 0.98 3.81
N HIS A 427 -0.29 1.75 3.38
CA HIS A 427 -0.51 3.12 2.90
C HIS A 427 -1.49 3.19 1.72
N VAL A 428 -1.39 2.29 0.75
CA VAL A 428 -2.36 2.22 -0.37
C VAL A 428 -3.75 1.84 0.12
N LEU A 429 -3.87 0.89 1.04
CA LEU A 429 -5.16 0.48 1.64
C LEU A 429 -5.81 1.63 2.43
N ARG A 430 -5.02 2.40 3.18
CA ARG A 430 -5.49 3.60 3.90
C ARG A 430 -5.96 4.67 2.93
N PHE A 431 -5.18 4.98 1.90
CA PHE A 431 -5.55 6.01 0.91
C PHE A 431 -6.83 5.64 0.15
N THR A 432 -6.92 4.42 -0.37
CA THR A 432 -8.10 3.93 -1.10
C THR A 432 -9.30 3.76 -0.18
N GLY A 433 -9.04 3.47 1.09
CA GLY A 433 -10.02 3.29 2.16
C GLY A 433 -10.47 4.56 2.88
N ARG A 434 -9.86 5.73 2.58
CA ARG A 434 -10.26 7.01 3.16
C ARG A 434 -11.77 7.10 3.06
N ARG A 435 -12.41 7.12 4.22
CA ARG A 435 -13.87 7.23 4.33
C ARG A 435 -14.26 8.51 3.61
N ALA A 436 -14.70 8.37 2.36
CA ALA A 436 -15.52 9.39 1.75
C ALA A 436 -16.65 9.65 2.74
N THR A 437 -16.69 10.86 3.26
CA THR A 437 -17.65 11.40 4.23
C THR A 437 -19.07 11.46 3.65
N ALA A 438 -19.42 10.57 2.73
CA ALA A 438 -20.80 10.34 2.38
C ALA A 438 -21.46 9.64 3.57
N PRO A 439 -22.58 10.17 4.11
CA PRO A 439 -23.40 9.40 5.03
C PRO A 439 -23.65 8.07 4.34
N LEU A 440 -23.30 6.97 5.01
CA LEU A 440 -23.67 5.64 4.58
C LEU A 440 -25.16 5.72 4.21
N ASP A 441 -25.49 5.62 2.91
CA ASP A 441 -26.78 5.09 2.52
C ASP A 441 -26.93 3.83 3.39
N ALA A 442 -27.92 3.85 4.28
CA ALA A 442 -27.95 2.98 5.46
C ALA A 442 -27.52 1.55 5.12
N PRO A 443 -26.69 0.88 5.95
CA PRO A 443 -26.12 -0.44 5.68
C PRO A 443 -27.19 -1.40 5.14
N THR A 444 -27.22 -1.57 3.81
CA THR A 444 -28.36 -2.25 3.20
C THR A 444 -28.10 -3.75 3.24
N SER A 445 -29.10 -4.53 3.63
CA SER A 445 -29.05 -6.00 3.58
C SER A 445 -28.60 -6.52 2.21
N ALA A 446 -28.90 -5.77 1.14
CA ALA A 446 -28.42 -6.01 -0.22
C ALA A 446 -26.88 -6.08 -0.34
N GLY A 447 -26.13 -5.22 0.36
CA GLY A 447 -24.66 -5.22 0.34
C GLY A 447 -24.07 -6.46 1.02
N ILE A 448 -24.71 -6.93 2.09
CA ILE A 448 -24.34 -8.18 2.78
C ILE A 448 -24.59 -9.37 1.85
N SER A 449 -25.77 -9.46 1.23
CA SER A 449 -26.08 -10.55 0.29
C SER A 449 -25.12 -10.58 -0.89
N PHE A 450 -24.79 -9.41 -1.45
CA PHE A 450 -23.80 -9.29 -2.52
C PHE A 450 -22.42 -9.81 -2.08
N ALA A 451 -21.94 -9.43 -0.90
CA ALA A 451 -20.68 -9.94 -0.36
C ALA A 451 -20.74 -11.46 -0.16
N ILE A 452 -21.81 -12.01 0.42
CA ILE A 452 -21.94 -13.46 0.63
C ILE A 452 -21.89 -14.23 -0.69
N GLU A 453 -22.65 -13.79 -1.70
CA GLU A 453 -22.72 -14.47 -2.99
C GLU A 453 -21.41 -14.34 -3.79
N ARG A 454 -20.91 -13.11 -3.95
CA ARG A 454 -19.81 -12.81 -4.86
C ARG A 454 -18.44 -13.02 -4.25
N TRP A 455 -18.26 -12.66 -2.98
CA TRP A 455 -17.01 -12.94 -2.28
C TRP A 455 -16.96 -14.40 -1.81
N VAL A 456 -17.80 -14.77 -0.84
CA VAL A 456 -17.64 -16.03 -0.13
C VAL A 456 -18.03 -17.21 -1.01
N GLY A 457 -19.19 -17.14 -1.68
CA GLY A 457 -19.65 -18.16 -2.63
C GLY A 457 -18.74 -18.28 -3.84
N GLY A 458 -18.41 -17.15 -4.47
CA GLY A 458 -17.50 -17.09 -5.61
C GLY A 458 -16.12 -17.67 -5.32
N GLN A 459 -15.49 -17.29 -4.19
CA GLN A 459 -14.17 -17.82 -3.81
C GLN A 459 -14.22 -19.30 -3.42
N ARG A 460 -15.26 -19.74 -2.71
CA ARG A 460 -15.46 -21.16 -2.42
C ARG A 460 -15.45 -21.97 -3.71
N ASP A 461 -16.22 -21.55 -4.72
CA ASP A 461 -16.34 -22.28 -5.99
C ASP A 461 -15.07 -22.21 -6.84
N PHE A 462 -14.34 -21.10 -6.77
CA PHE A 462 -13.02 -20.96 -7.39
C PHE A 462 -12.01 -21.94 -6.77
N PHE A 463 -11.82 -21.91 -5.45
CA PHE A 463 -10.86 -22.79 -4.78
C PHE A 463 -11.28 -24.26 -4.85
N GLY A 464 -12.58 -24.55 -4.78
CA GLY A 464 -13.13 -25.91 -4.90
C GLY A 464 -12.80 -26.56 -6.25
N ARG A 465 -12.73 -25.77 -7.34
CA ARG A 465 -12.26 -26.23 -8.66
C ARG A 465 -10.73 -26.28 -8.76
N ARG A 466 -10.04 -25.26 -8.25
CA ARG A 466 -8.60 -25.09 -8.44
C ARG A 466 -7.73 -26.04 -7.63
N VAL A 467 -8.18 -26.42 -6.42
CA VAL A 467 -7.43 -27.33 -5.53
C VAL A 467 -7.26 -28.72 -6.17
N PRO A 468 -8.33 -29.42 -6.62
CA PRO A 468 -8.18 -30.71 -7.30
C PRO A 468 -7.31 -30.65 -8.56
N GLU A 469 -7.47 -29.61 -9.38
CA GLU A 469 -6.66 -29.41 -10.59
C GLU A 469 -5.16 -29.30 -10.26
N LYS A 470 -4.81 -28.51 -9.24
CA LYS A 470 -3.43 -28.32 -8.79
C LYS A 470 -2.84 -29.61 -8.19
N ILE A 471 -3.61 -30.34 -7.39
CA ILE A 471 -3.20 -31.63 -6.84
C ILE A 471 -2.92 -32.64 -7.97
N ALA A 472 -3.81 -32.72 -8.97
CA ALA A 472 -3.63 -33.61 -10.11
C ALA A 472 -2.39 -33.23 -10.94
N ALA A 473 -2.18 -31.93 -11.20
CA ALA A 473 -1.01 -31.45 -11.91
C ALA A 473 0.30 -31.75 -11.16
N HIS A 474 0.33 -31.55 -9.84
CA HIS A 474 1.49 -31.88 -9.00
C HIS A 474 1.79 -33.38 -9.02
N LYS A 475 0.77 -34.23 -8.86
CA LYS A 475 0.93 -35.70 -8.95
C LYS A 475 1.46 -36.14 -10.32
N ARG A 476 0.95 -35.57 -11.41
CA ARG A 476 1.44 -35.85 -12.76
C ARG A 476 2.91 -35.45 -12.93
N ASN A 477 3.29 -34.26 -12.45
CA ASN A 477 4.67 -33.81 -12.51
C ASN A 477 5.62 -34.71 -11.70
N ALA A 478 5.21 -35.13 -10.50
CA ALA A 478 5.98 -36.05 -9.67
C ALA A 478 6.12 -37.44 -10.31
N LEU A 479 5.06 -37.93 -10.97
CA LEU A 479 5.10 -39.22 -11.69
C LEU A 479 6.04 -39.15 -12.90
N ILE A 480 6.01 -38.07 -13.66
CA ILE A 480 6.94 -37.82 -14.77
C ILE A 480 8.39 -37.76 -14.25
N GLY A 481 8.64 -37.04 -13.16
CA GLY A 481 9.98 -36.97 -12.55
C GLY A 481 10.51 -38.34 -12.13
N LYS A 482 9.69 -39.15 -11.44
CA LYS A 482 10.03 -40.53 -11.06
C LYS A 482 10.27 -41.41 -12.29
N PHE A 483 9.43 -41.29 -13.31
CA PHE A 483 9.58 -42.06 -14.54
C PHE A 483 10.90 -41.73 -15.27
N CYS A 484 11.23 -40.45 -15.43
CA CYS A 484 12.50 -40.02 -16.01
C CYS A 484 13.70 -40.54 -15.21
N PHE A 485 13.66 -40.42 -13.88
CA PHE A 485 14.73 -40.90 -13.00
C PHE A 485 14.94 -42.42 -13.10
N TRP A 486 13.87 -43.22 -12.96
CA TRP A 486 13.95 -44.68 -13.06
C TRP A 486 14.33 -45.16 -14.46
N THR A 487 13.83 -44.50 -15.51
CA THR A 487 14.21 -44.82 -16.89
C THR A 487 15.71 -44.60 -17.11
N GLY A 488 16.29 -43.52 -16.56
CA GLY A 488 17.74 -43.29 -16.59
C GLY A 488 18.52 -44.42 -15.92
N ILE A 489 18.07 -44.89 -14.75
CA ILE A 489 18.68 -46.02 -14.03
C ILE A 489 18.58 -47.31 -14.85
N VAL A 490 17.40 -47.61 -15.43
CA VAL A 490 17.20 -48.81 -16.25
C VAL A 490 18.13 -48.80 -17.47
N ILE A 491 18.26 -47.66 -18.15
CA ILE A 491 19.20 -47.50 -19.27
C ILE A 491 20.64 -47.75 -18.80
N ALA A 492 21.03 -47.24 -17.62
CA ALA A 492 22.35 -47.50 -17.04
C ALA A 492 22.60 -48.98 -16.79
N VAL A 493 21.62 -49.70 -16.23
CA VAL A 493 21.71 -51.14 -15.97
C VAL A 493 21.81 -51.93 -17.28
N ILE A 494 21.01 -51.59 -18.29
CA ILE A 494 21.06 -52.24 -19.61
C ILE A 494 22.44 -52.04 -20.25
N LEU A 495 22.98 -50.83 -20.21
CA LEU A 495 24.33 -50.54 -20.70
C LEU A 495 25.38 -51.36 -19.93
N ALA A 496 25.30 -51.40 -18.59
CA ALA A 496 26.25 -52.17 -17.78
C ALA A 496 26.26 -53.67 -18.14
N LEU A 497 25.10 -54.26 -18.45
CA LEU A 497 24.95 -55.68 -18.75
C LEU A 497 25.27 -56.04 -20.21
N VAL A 498 24.94 -55.17 -21.17
CA VAL A 498 24.88 -55.50 -22.60
C VAL A 498 25.78 -54.59 -23.47
N GLN A 499 26.59 -53.70 -22.86
CA GLN A 499 27.44 -52.76 -23.62
C GLN A 499 28.31 -53.40 -24.71
N TYR A 500 28.79 -54.64 -24.49
CA TYR A 500 29.66 -55.32 -25.45
C TYR A 500 28.91 -55.93 -26.64
N ALA A 501 27.59 -56.09 -26.55
CA ALA A 501 26.74 -56.62 -27.61
C ALA A 501 25.98 -55.52 -28.37
N LEU A 502 26.02 -54.27 -27.89
CA LEU A 502 25.37 -53.13 -28.51
C LEU A 502 26.28 -52.50 -29.57
N SER A 503 25.74 -52.24 -30.76
CA SER A 503 26.42 -51.43 -31.76
C SER A 503 26.57 -49.98 -31.29
N GLU A 504 27.63 -49.30 -31.70
CA GLU A 504 27.87 -47.88 -31.36
C GLU A 504 26.70 -46.95 -31.72
N THR A 505 25.91 -47.28 -32.74
CA THR A 505 24.69 -46.56 -33.13
C THR A 505 23.64 -46.45 -32.01
N TRP A 506 23.53 -47.48 -31.15
CA TRP A 506 22.58 -47.51 -30.03
C TRP A 506 23.21 -47.11 -28.70
N LYS A 507 24.51 -47.36 -28.54
CA LYS A 507 25.24 -47.09 -27.31
C LYS A 507 25.34 -45.59 -27.01
N ALA A 508 25.71 -44.79 -28.01
CA ALA A 508 25.84 -43.33 -27.87
C ALA A 508 24.53 -42.62 -27.41
N PRO A 509 23.36 -42.82 -28.05
CA PRO A 509 22.12 -42.18 -27.59
C PRO A 509 21.64 -42.71 -26.23
N MET A 510 21.92 -43.97 -25.88
CA MET A 510 21.59 -44.51 -24.56
C MET A 510 22.45 -43.89 -23.45
N MET A 511 23.75 -43.69 -23.67
CA MET A 511 24.62 -42.98 -22.70
C MET A 511 24.16 -41.53 -22.50
N ALA A 512 23.82 -40.84 -23.59
CA ALA A 512 23.25 -39.49 -23.53
C ALA A 512 21.95 -39.44 -22.72
N MET A 513 21.03 -40.38 -22.97
CA MET A 513 19.73 -40.46 -22.30
C MET A 513 19.88 -40.84 -20.81
N MET A 514 20.87 -41.67 -20.46
CA MET A 514 21.19 -42.05 -19.08
C MET A 514 21.55 -40.83 -18.22
N GLY A 515 22.29 -39.86 -18.77
CA GLY A 515 22.64 -38.62 -18.06
C GLY A 515 21.54 -37.56 -18.10
N LEU A 516 20.87 -37.40 -19.25
CA LEU A 516 19.91 -36.33 -19.47
C LEU A 516 18.58 -36.53 -18.71
N LEU A 517 18.07 -37.77 -18.62
CA LEU A 517 16.79 -38.03 -17.96
C LEU A 517 16.80 -37.74 -16.45
N PRO A 518 17.81 -38.18 -15.67
CA PRO A 518 17.93 -37.79 -14.26
C PRO A 518 18.12 -36.28 -14.08
N LEU A 519 18.84 -35.61 -15.00
CA LEU A 519 19.02 -34.16 -14.97
C LEU A 519 17.68 -33.42 -15.18
N ILE A 520 16.86 -33.85 -16.15
CA ILE A 520 15.50 -33.32 -16.35
C ILE A 520 14.62 -33.57 -15.12
N ALA A 521 14.70 -34.76 -14.52
CA ALA A 521 13.96 -35.08 -13.29
C ALA A 521 14.36 -34.16 -12.13
N GLY A 522 15.67 -34.01 -11.90
CA GLY A 522 16.22 -33.13 -10.86
C GLY A 522 15.85 -31.67 -11.07
N PHE A 523 15.91 -31.16 -12.30
CA PHE A 523 15.56 -29.77 -12.59
C PHE A 523 14.05 -29.51 -12.44
N ARG A 524 13.18 -30.45 -12.81
CA ARG A 524 11.74 -30.33 -12.57
C ARG A 524 11.39 -30.35 -11.09
N GLU A 525 12.06 -31.20 -10.29
CA GLU A 525 11.87 -31.25 -8.85
C GLU A 525 12.35 -29.94 -8.20
N PHE A 526 13.52 -29.45 -8.61
CA PHE A 526 14.05 -28.15 -8.18
C PHE A 526 13.08 -27.00 -8.53
N TYR A 527 12.52 -27.01 -9.74
CA TYR A 527 11.52 -26.03 -10.15
C TYR A 527 10.23 -26.11 -9.32
N SER A 528 9.71 -27.32 -9.06
CA SER A 528 8.53 -27.53 -8.21
C SER A 528 8.77 -27.03 -6.78
N HIS A 529 9.97 -27.29 -6.24
CA HIS A 529 10.39 -26.82 -4.94
C HIS A 529 10.47 -25.28 -4.91
N LYS A 530 11.10 -24.66 -5.91
CA LYS A 530 11.20 -23.20 -6.05
C LYS A 530 9.84 -22.52 -6.25
N LYS A 531 8.89 -23.16 -6.94
CA LYS A 531 7.54 -22.64 -7.13
C LYS A 531 6.63 -22.79 -5.90
N ALA A 532 7.06 -23.55 -4.89
CA ALA A 532 6.28 -23.81 -3.68
C ALA A 532 4.88 -24.39 -3.97
N ASP A 533 4.72 -25.21 -5.01
CA ASP A 533 3.42 -25.72 -5.47
C ASP A 533 2.62 -26.42 -4.35
N MET A 534 3.31 -27.13 -3.44
CA MET A 534 2.67 -27.79 -2.30
C MET A 534 2.11 -26.80 -1.28
N GLU A 535 2.77 -25.67 -1.06
CA GLU A 535 2.27 -24.63 -0.16
C GLU A 535 1.07 -23.91 -0.75
N LEU A 536 1.12 -23.62 -2.05
CA LEU A 536 -0.02 -23.05 -2.75
C LEU A 536 -1.26 -23.95 -2.64
N ILE A 537 -1.07 -25.27 -2.75
CA ILE A 537 -2.15 -26.25 -2.55
C ILE A 537 -2.66 -26.20 -1.10
N LYS A 538 -1.78 -26.15 -0.11
CA LYS A 538 -2.17 -26.05 1.32
C LYS A 538 -2.96 -24.77 1.59
N GLN A 539 -2.46 -23.62 1.13
CA GLN A 539 -3.12 -22.32 1.24
C GLN A 539 -4.52 -22.34 0.60
N PHE A 540 -4.63 -22.81 -0.64
CA PHE A 540 -5.93 -22.87 -1.33
C PHE A 540 -6.91 -23.83 -0.65
N SER A 541 -6.40 -24.94 -0.08
CA SER A 541 -7.22 -25.89 0.66
C SER A 541 -7.73 -25.30 1.98
N PHE A 542 -6.88 -24.55 2.69
CA PHE A 542 -7.23 -23.82 3.90
C PHE A 542 -8.31 -22.76 3.62
N MET A 543 -8.09 -21.92 2.61
CA MET A 543 -9.05 -20.90 2.18
C MET A 543 -10.38 -21.51 1.76
N HIS A 544 -10.36 -22.59 0.98
CA HIS A 544 -11.60 -23.30 0.61
C HIS A 544 -12.38 -23.78 1.83
N ARG A 545 -11.68 -24.34 2.83
CA ARG A 545 -12.31 -24.84 4.07
C ARG A 545 -12.96 -23.72 4.88
N ILE A 546 -12.27 -22.60 5.07
CA ILE A 546 -12.79 -21.46 5.84
C ILE A 546 -13.95 -20.80 5.10
N MET A 547 -13.85 -20.59 3.78
CA MET A 547 -14.94 -20.02 2.99
C MET A 547 -16.20 -20.91 3.06
N LYS A 548 -16.02 -22.24 3.03
CA LYS A 548 -17.12 -23.19 3.20
C LYS A 548 -17.75 -23.14 4.59
N GLU A 549 -16.94 -23.02 5.64
CA GLU A 549 -17.40 -22.90 7.03
C GLU A 549 -18.16 -21.58 7.23
N ALA A 550 -17.58 -20.46 6.79
CA ALA A 550 -18.18 -19.15 6.89
C ALA A 550 -19.52 -19.09 6.14
N LEU A 551 -19.60 -19.63 4.93
CA LEU A 551 -20.87 -19.68 4.19
C LEU A 551 -21.96 -20.47 4.94
N ARG A 552 -21.59 -21.59 5.59
CA ARG A 552 -22.54 -22.35 6.40
C ARG A 552 -23.08 -21.51 7.55
N ARG A 553 -22.21 -20.78 8.25
CA ARG A 553 -22.59 -19.91 9.37
C ARG A 553 -23.43 -18.71 8.90
N LEU A 554 -23.05 -18.08 7.80
CA LEU A 554 -23.79 -16.96 7.20
C LEU A 554 -25.22 -17.34 6.80
N HIS A 555 -25.41 -18.57 6.30
CA HIS A 555 -26.73 -19.09 5.94
C HIS A 555 -27.58 -19.48 7.17
N SER A 556 -26.96 -19.85 8.29
CA SER A 556 -27.69 -20.19 9.53
C SER A 556 -28.06 -18.98 10.39
N THR A 557 -27.47 -17.82 10.12
CA THR A 557 -27.65 -16.60 10.89
C THR A 557 -28.67 -15.69 10.20
N GLU A 558 -29.66 -15.20 10.95
CA GLU A 558 -30.68 -14.27 10.45
C GLU A 558 -30.35 -12.79 10.72
N SER A 559 -29.58 -12.51 11.77
CA SER A 559 -29.15 -11.16 12.15
C SER A 559 -28.08 -10.61 11.19
N ASP A 560 -28.30 -9.40 10.67
CA ASP A 560 -27.35 -8.73 9.78
C ASP A 560 -26.08 -8.29 10.50
N ASP A 561 -26.13 -7.99 11.80
CA ASP A 561 -24.95 -7.63 12.59
C ASP A 561 -24.03 -8.83 12.82
N ASP A 562 -24.60 -9.98 13.15
CA ASP A 562 -23.86 -11.23 13.30
C ASP A 562 -23.24 -11.66 11.96
N ARG A 563 -23.94 -11.45 10.84
CA ARG A 563 -23.40 -11.69 9.50
C ARG A 563 -22.21 -10.78 9.21
N ARG A 564 -22.26 -9.50 9.59
CA ARG A 564 -21.13 -8.57 9.45
C ARG A 564 -19.95 -8.99 10.31
N GLU A 565 -20.18 -9.48 11.52
CA GLU A 565 -19.12 -10.00 12.38
C GLU A 565 -18.45 -11.25 11.78
N ILE A 566 -19.23 -12.19 11.22
CA ILE A 566 -18.67 -13.35 10.50
C ILE A 566 -17.86 -12.90 9.29
N LEU A 567 -18.35 -11.93 8.50
CA LEU A 567 -17.61 -11.38 7.36
C LEU A 567 -16.32 -10.66 7.78
N ARG A 568 -16.33 -10.01 8.95
CA ARG A 568 -15.15 -9.41 9.56
C ARG A 568 -14.13 -10.49 9.90
N ALA A 569 -14.48 -11.45 10.75
CA ALA A 569 -13.59 -12.54 11.17
C ALA A 569 -13.06 -13.36 9.98
N LEU A 570 -13.88 -13.58 8.95
CA LEU A 570 -13.46 -14.22 7.71
C LEU A 570 -12.40 -13.41 6.96
N GLY A 571 -12.60 -12.10 6.83
CA GLY A 571 -11.65 -11.21 6.17
C GLY A 571 -10.33 -11.14 6.93
N GLU A 572 -10.38 -11.03 8.26
CA GLU A 572 -9.20 -11.03 9.14
C GLU A 572 -8.38 -12.31 8.94
N THR A 573 -9.03 -13.48 9.03
CA THR A 573 -8.37 -14.78 8.81
C THR A 573 -7.77 -14.90 7.41
N ALA A 574 -8.46 -14.33 6.40
CA ALA A 574 -7.97 -14.35 5.02
C ALA A 574 -6.74 -13.46 4.82
N LEU A 575 -6.69 -12.29 5.48
CA LEU A 575 -5.54 -11.38 5.45
C LEU A 575 -4.35 -11.99 6.19
N ASP A 576 -4.57 -12.60 7.36
CA ASP A 576 -3.53 -13.27 8.15
C ASP A 576 -2.85 -14.40 7.35
N GLU A 577 -3.62 -15.27 6.69
CA GLU A 577 -3.05 -16.34 5.84
C GLU A 577 -2.25 -15.77 4.66
N GLN A 578 -2.64 -14.60 4.11
CA GLN A 578 -1.90 -13.95 3.02
C GLN A 578 -0.57 -13.38 3.51
N ALA A 579 -0.56 -12.75 4.69
CA ALA A 579 0.64 -12.24 5.34
C ALA A 579 1.63 -13.39 5.66
N GLU A 580 1.16 -14.49 6.26
CA GLU A 580 2.00 -15.67 6.49
C GLU A 580 2.49 -16.32 5.18
N TRP A 581 1.67 -16.27 4.13
CA TRP A 581 2.06 -16.80 2.83
C TRP A 581 3.18 -15.99 2.19
N ILE A 582 3.13 -14.65 2.20
CA ILE A 582 4.18 -13.84 1.59
C ILE A 582 5.51 -13.98 2.32
N MET A 583 5.52 -14.04 3.66
CA MET A 583 6.73 -14.27 4.44
C MET A 583 7.42 -15.58 4.04
N ARG A 584 6.65 -16.68 3.99
CA ARG A 584 7.16 -17.99 3.55
C ARG A 584 7.70 -17.98 2.12
N GLN A 585 7.15 -17.15 1.24
CA GLN A 585 7.67 -17.00 -0.12
C GLN A 585 8.98 -16.21 -0.16
N ARG A 586 9.10 -15.12 0.62
CA ARG A 586 10.31 -14.29 0.69
C ARG A 586 11.51 -15.06 1.26
N GLU A 587 11.31 -15.84 2.31
CA GLU A 587 12.37 -16.70 2.90
C GLU A 587 12.99 -17.70 1.89
N ARG A 588 12.22 -18.13 0.87
CA ARG A 588 12.65 -19.15 -0.10
C ARG A 588 13.43 -18.60 -1.28
N HIS A 589 13.27 -17.31 -1.53
CA HIS A 589 13.91 -16.61 -2.63
C HIS A 589 14.69 -15.44 -2.03
N PRO A 590 15.92 -15.66 -1.54
CA PRO A 590 16.74 -14.58 -0.97
C PRO A 590 17.02 -13.45 -1.97
N ASP A 591 16.83 -13.66 -3.28
CA ASP A 591 16.79 -12.59 -4.29
C ASP A 591 15.68 -11.54 -4.04
N SER A 592 14.73 -11.83 -3.14
CA SER A 592 13.70 -10.90 -2.68
C SER A 592 14.05 -10.18 -1.37
N GLN A 593 15.12 -10.59 -0.68
CA GLN A 593 15.76 -9.79 0.35
C GLN A 593 16.84 -8.95 -0.33
N GLU A 594 16.47 -7.76 -0.79
CA GLU A 594 17.50 -6.76 -1.09
C GLU A 594 18.12 -6.35 0.25
N VAL A 595 19.41 -6.67 0.38
CA VAL A 595 20.40 -6.19 1.37
C VAL A 595 19.85 -5.08 2.28
N GLY A 596 19.65 -5.42 3.57
CA GLY A 596 19.44 -4.42 4.62
C GLY A 596 20.73 -3.79 5.11
#